data_AF-A0A515DFF9-F1
#
_entry.id   AF-A0A515DFF9-F1
#
_cell.length_a   1.000
_cell.length_b   1.000
_cell.length_c   1.000
_cell.angle_alpha   90.00
_cell.angle_beta   90.00
_cell.angle_gamma   90.00
#
_symmetry.space_group_name_H-M   'P 1'
#
loop_
_entity.id
_entity.type
_entity.pdbx_description
1 polymer ?
#
loop_
_entity_poly.entity_id
_entity_poly.type
_entity_poly.pdbx_seq_one_letter_code
_entity_poly.pdbx_strand_id
1 'polypeptide(L)'
;MVKKLQKLSADKNTGAQLAGTVKDSAQQIWLAGLGAFAKAQEEGGKVFETLVKEGLSIQRKTQSAAEEKISEATNRMTSLANDISVKATGKWDKLENIFEDRVAKALNALGVPSAKDIDVLMARIDELNKSVQKLSSKGVAPKAVAAGTAKRAAKRTTARKTAAR
;
A
#
# COMPACT_ATOMS: atom_id res chain seq x y z
N MET A 1 -11.08 -9.62 102.15
CA MET A 1 -11.09 -8.82 100.88
C MET A 1 -9.70 -8.44 100.35
N VAL A 2 -8.61 -8.61 101.11
CA VAL A 2 -7.24 -8.18 100.71
C VAL A 2 -6.64 -8.98 99.54
N LYS A 3 -6.95 -10.28 99.43
CA LYS A 3 -6.41 -11.15 98.37
C LYS A 3 -6.85 -10.76 96.95
N LYS A 4 -7.99 -10.05 96.82
CA LYS A 4 -8.53 -9.62 95.52
C LYS A 4 -7.86 -8.33 95.01
N LEU A 5 -7.42 -7.44 95.93
CA LEU A 5 -6.70 -6.21 95.59
C LEU A 5 -5.23 -6.48 95.21
N GLN A 6 -4.54 -7.39 95.89
CA GLN A 6 -3.18 -7.77 95.49
C GLN A 6 -3.13 -8.42 94.10
N LYS A 7 -4.12 -9.24 93.75
CA LYS A 7 -4.18 -9.87 92.43
C LYS A 7 -4.40 -8.86 91.30
N LEU A 8 -5.25 -7.85 91.52
CA LEU A 8 -5.47 -6.75 90.57
C LEU A 8 -4.24 -5.86 90.39
N SER A 9 -3.48 -5.60 91.46
CA SER A 9 -2.23 -4.83 91.37
C SER A 9 -1.09 -5.59 90.68
N ALA A 10 -1.01 -6.91 90.88
CA ALA A 10 -0.02 -7.74 90.18
C ALA A 10 -0.29 -7.79 88.67
N ASP A 11 -1.55 -8.03 88.27
CA ASP A 11 -1.97 -8.10 86.87
C ASP A 11 -1.74 -6.76 86.13
N LYS A 12 -2.03 -5.64 86.79
CA LYS A 12 -1.78 -4.29 86.27
C LYS A 12 -0.29 -4.00 86.07
N ASN A 13 0.58 -4.51 86.95
CA ASN A 13 2.02 -4.32 86.85
C ASN A 13 2.62 -5.19 85.73
N THR A 14 2.11 -6.42 85.54
CA THR A 14 2.52 -7.30 84.44
C THR A 14 2.09 -6.75 83.08
N GLY A 15 0.88 -6.20 82.96
CA GLY A 15 0.39 -5.54 81.74
C GLY A 15 1.19 -4.27 81.38
N ALA A 16 1.59 -3.48 82.38
CA ALA A 16 2.42 -2.30 82.17
C ALA A 16 3.84 -2.65 81.70
N GLN A 17 4.43 -3.73 82.25
CA GLN A 17 5.73 -4.21 81.80
C GLN A 17 5.69 -4.83 80.39
N LEU A 18 4.62 -5.57 80.04
CA LEU A 18 4.40 -6.07 78.69
C LEU A 18 4.19 -4.95 77.67
N ALA A 19 3.45 -3.91 78.02
CA ALA A 19 3.27 -2.74 77.14
C ALA A 19 4.60 -2.01 76.89
N GLY A 20 5.48 -1.94 77.90
CA GLY A 20 6.83 -1.40 77.76
C GLY A 20 7.70 -2.21 76.80
N THR A 21 7.77 -3.53 76.97
CA THR A 21 8.62 -4.39 76.12
C THR A 21 8.14 -4.47 74.67
N VAL A 22 6.83 -4.41 74.43
CA VAL A 22 6.26 -4.35 73.08
C VAL A 22 6.59 -3.02 72.40
N LYS A 23 6.51 -1.90 73.13
CA LYS A 23 6.90 -0.59 72.61
C LYS A 23 8.38 -0.54 72.27
N ASP A 24 9.24 -1.05 73.14
CA ASP A 24 10.69 -1.10 72.91
C ASP A 24 11.04 -2.00 71.72
N SER A 25 10.37 -3.15 71.59
CA SER A 25 10.53 -4.05 70.44
C SER A 25 10.06 -3.42 69.13
N ALA A 26 8.91 -2.75 69.14
CA ALA A 26 8.39 -2.03 67.98
C ALA A 26 9.33 -0.89 67.57
N GLN A 27 9.91 -0.19 68.55
CA GLN A 27 10.88 0.88 68.30
C GLN A 27 12.21 0.32 67.75
N GLN A 28 12.67 -0.84 68.22
CA GLN A 28 13.83 -1.52 67.66
C GLN A 28 13.57 -1.99 66.21
N ILE A 29 12.40 -2.56 65.93
CA ILE A 29 12.01 -2.97 64.56
C ILE A 29 11.96 -1.74 63.64
N TRP A 30 11.43 -0.62 64.12
CA TRP A 30 11.36 0.63 63.36
C TRP A 30 12.75 1.19 63.04
N LEU A 31 13.62 1.26 64.05
CA LEU A 31 15.01 1.71 63.87
C LEU A 31 15.81 0.78 62.95
N ALA A 32 15.62 -0.53 63.07
CA ALA A 32 16.22 -1.52 62.18
C ALA A 32 15.69 -1.37 60.74
N GLY A 33 14.40 -1.11 60.56
CA GLY A 33 13.79 -0.82 59.26
C GLY A 33 14.39 0.42 58.59
N LEU A 34 14.57 1.51 59.34
CA LEU A 34 15.24 2.72 58.84
C LEU A 34 16.73 2.48 58.54
N GLY A 35 17.44 1.73 59.38
CA GLY A 35 18.84 1.38 59.15
C GLY A 35 19.05 0.50 57.91
N ALA A 36 18.17 -0.49 57.71
CA ALA A 36 18.20 -1.35 56.52
C ALA A 36 17.86 -0.57 55.24
N PHE A 37 16.89 0.35 55.29
CA PHE A 37 16.56 1.21 54.15
C PHE A 37 17.72 2.16 53.80
N ALA A 38 18.36 2.77 54.79
CA ALA A 38 19.53 3.61 54.57
C ALA A 38 20.71 2.80 53.98
N LYS A 39 20.95 1.59 54.48
CA LYS A 39 22.00 0.71 53.95
C LYS A 39 21.70 0.22 52.53
N ALA A 40 20.43 -0.03 52.21
CA ALA A 40 19.99 -0.34 50.85
C ALA A 40 20.15 0.85 49.89
N GLN A 41 20.01 2.10 50.36
CA GLN A 41 20.35 3.28 49.55
C GLN A 41 21.86 3.42 49.32
N GLU A 42 22.67 3.19 50.36
CA GLU A 42 24.13 3.30 50.29
C GLU A 42 24.76 2.21 49.40
N GLU A 43 24.26 0.98 49.48
CA GLU A 43 24.72 -0.15 48.67
C GLU A 43 23.99 -0.25 47.31
N GLY A 44 22.79 0.31 47.21
CA GLY A 44 21.95 0.28 46.00
C GLY A 44 22.56 1.01 44.81
N GLY A 45 23.30 2.10 45.03
CA GLY A 45 23.99 2.83 43.97
C GLY A 45 25.05 1.99 43.25
N LYS A 46 25.84 1.20 43.99
CA LYS A 46 26.89 0.32 43.41
C LYS A 46 26.30 -0.85 42.64
N VAL A 47 25.23 -1.45 43.17
CA VAL A 47 24.50 -2.52 42.48
C VAL A 47 23.82 -1.97 41.22
N PHE A 48 23.24 -0.77 41.29
CA PHE A 48 22.66 -0.10 40.13
C PHE A 48 23.71 0.20 39.05
N GLU A 49 24.85 0.79 39.40
CA GLU A 49 25.93 1.04 38.44
C GLU A 49 26.46 -0.25 37.80
N THR A 50 26.56 -1.33 38.59
CA THR A 50 26.96 -2.65 38.09
C THR A 50 25.91 -3.20 37.11
N LEU A 51 24.63 -3.13 37.45
CA LEU A 51 23.53 -3.55 36.57
C LEU A 51 23.44 -2.70 35.29
N VAL A 52 23.71 -1.39 35.37
CA VAL A 52 23.75 -0.50 34.20
C VAL A 52 24.92 -0.88 33.29
N LYS A 53 26.10 -1.15 33.86
CA LYS A 53 27.28 -1.57 33.10
C LYS A 53 27.07 -2.95 32.45
N GLU A 54 26.45 -3.88 33.17
CA GLU A 54 26.03 -5.19 32.66
C GLU A 54 25.03 -5.01 31.51
N GLY A 55 24.01 -4.17 31.69
CA GLY A 55 22.99 -3.86 30.68
C GLY A 55 23.55 -3.24 29.42
N LEU A 56 24.47 -2.27 29.54
CA LEU A 56 25.19 -1.69 28.40
C LEU A 56 26.06 -2.72 27.67
N SER A 57 26.67 -3.65 28.41
CA SER A 57 27.46 -4.73 27.81
C SER A 57 26.59 -5.74 27.06
N ILE A 58 25.41 -6.08 27.61
CA ILE A 58 24.42 -6.95 26.98
C ILE A 58 23.85 -6.26 25.74
N GLN A 59 23.47 -4.98 25.82
CA GLN A 59 22.97 -4.22 24.68
C GLN A 59 23.99 -4.17 23.54
N ARG A 60 25.28 -3.92 23.84
CA ARG A 60 26.35 -3.95 22.83
C ARG A 60 26.50 -5.35 22.22
N LYS A 61 26.53 -6.41 23.03
CA LYS A 61 26.61 -7.79 22.55
C LYS A 61 25.41 -8.18 21.68
N THR A 62 24.19 -7.80 22.09
CA THR A 62 22.96 -8.04 21.33
C THR A 62 22.93 -7.23 20.05
N GLN A 63 23.38 -5.98 20.06
CA GLN A 63 23.49 -5.15 18.86
C GLN A 63 24.49 -5.76 17.87
N SER A 64 25.69 -6.13 18.30
CA SER A 64 26.68 -6.76 17.43
C SER A 64 26.19 -8.10 16.87
N ALA A 65 25.56 -8.94 17.70
CA ALA A 65 24.96 -10.19 17.23
C ALA A 65 23.79 -9.95 16.25
N ALA A 66 22.98 -8.92 16.49
CA ALA A 66 21.90 -8.54 15.59
C ALA A 66 22.44 -7.99 14.26
N GLU A 67 23.45 -7.13 14.28
CA GLU A 67 24.13 -6.61 13.08
C GLU A 67 24.76 -7.75 12.28
N GLU A 68 25.41 -8.72 12.93
CA GLU A 68 25.96 -9.90 12.27
C GLU A 68 24.86 -10.78 11.65
N LYS A 69 23.75 -11.00 12.36
CA LYS A 69 22.61 -11.77 11.83
C LYS A 69 21.89 -11.06 10.70
N ILE A 70 21.74 -9.75 10.76
CA ILE A 70 21.14 -8.94 9.69
C ILE A 70 22.08 -8.96 8.49
N SER A 71 23.37 -8.75 8.67
CA SER A 71 24.37 -8.81 7.59
C SER A 71 24.37 -10.19 6.91
N GLU A 72 24.37 -11.27 7.68
CA GLU A 72 24.25 -12.63 7.13
C GLU A 72 22.92 -12.84 6.38
N ALA A 73 21.79 -12.39 6.94
CA ALA A 73 20.49 -12.53 6.30
C ALA A 73 20.41 -11.72 5.00
N THR A 74 20.92 -10.49 4.99
CA THR A 74 21.03 -9.64 3.81
C THR A 74 21.93 -10.25 2.76
N ASN A 75 23.07 -10.84 3.16
CA ASN A 75 23.96 -11.53 2.22
C ASN A 75 23.30 -12.78 1.62
N ARG A 76 22.62 -13.59 2.44
CA ARG A 76 21.85 -14.75 1.96
C ARG A 76 20.70 -14.33 1.04
N MET A 77 19.98 -13.26 1.38
CA MET A 77 18.90 -12.73 0.57
C MET A 77 19.40 -12.16 -0.75
N THR A 78 20.53 -11.44 -0.74
CA THR A 78 21.18 -10.94 -1.96
C THR A 78 21.64 -12.09 -2.85
N SER A 79 22.22 -13.14 -2.26
CA SER A 79 22.61 -14.34 -3.02
C SER A 79 21.40 -15.04 -3.63
N LEU A 80 20.34 -15.25 -2.85
CA LEU A 80 19.09 -15.84 -3.36
C LEU A 80 18.44 -14.97 -4.43
N ALA A 81 18.45 -13.65 -4.26
CA ALA A 81 17.93 -12.72 -5.26
C ALA A 81 18.73 -12.80 -6.57
N ASN A 82 20.07 -12.86 -6.49
CA ASN A 82 20.92 -13.06 -7.66
C ASN A 82 20.67 -14.41 -8.33
N ASP A 83 20.59 -15.50 -7.56
CA ASP A 83 20.32 -16.85 -8.09
C ASP A 83 18.94 -16.96 -8.73
N ILE A 84 17.92 -16.37 -8.10
CA ILE A 84 16.57 -16.29 -8.65
C ILE A 84 16.57 -15.41 -9.90
N SER A 85 17.22 -14.25 -9.86
CA SER A 85 17.31 -13.37 -11.03
C SER A 85 17.93 -14.11 -12.23
N VAL A 86 19.08 -14.76 -12.05
CA VAL A 86 19.77 -15.50 -13.11
C VAL A 86 18.95 -16.70 -13.61
N LYS A 87 18.27 -17.44 -12.72
CA LYS A 87 17.43 -18.59 -13.10
C LYS A 87 16.03 -18.21 -13.59
N ALA A 88 15.60 -16.98 -13.33
CA ALA A 88 14.28 -16.49 -13.66
C ALA A 88 14.27 -15.52 -14.84
N THR A 89 15.40 -15.04 -15.38
CA THR A 89 15.40 -14.16 -16.58
C THR A 89 14.50 -14.73 -17.69
N GLY A 90 14.57 -16.03 -17.99
CA GLY A 90 13.68 -16.65 -18.99
C GLY A 90 12.23 -16.93 -18.53
N LYS A 91 11.92 -16.82 -17.24
CA LYS A 91 10.52 -16.83 -16.72
C LYS A 91 9.98 -15.40 -16.55
N TRP A 92 10.86 -14.41 -16.42
CA TRP A 92 10.52 -13.00 -16.34
C TRP A 92 9.90 -12.53 -17.65
N ASP A 93 10.39 -12.98 -18.82
CA ASP A 93 9.72 -12.68 -20.10
C ASP A 93 8.24 -13.12 -20.11
N LYS A 94 7.93 -14.27 -19.49
CA LYS A 94 6.54 -14.75 -19.38
C LYS A 94 5.73 -13.95 -18.35
N LEU A 95 6.36 -13.50 -17.27
CA LEU A 95 5.74 -12.61 -16.28
C LEU A 95 5.55 -11.20 -16.82
N GLU A 96 6.44 -10.71 -17.69
CA GLU A 96 6.32 -9.45 -18.41
C GLU A 96 5.08 -9.49 -19.30
N ASN A 97 4.89 -10.54 -20.09
CA ASN A 97 3.66 -10.73 -20.86
C ASN A 97 2.40 -10.76 -19.98
N ILE A 98 2.43 -11.45 -18.83
CA ILE A 98 1.27 -11.51 -17.91
C ILE A 98 1.04 -10.15 -17.22
N PHE A 99 2.11 -9.43 -16.90
CA PHE A 99 2.06 -8.11 -16.31
C PHE A 99 1.50 -7.10 -17.31
N GLU A 100 2.00 -7.10 -18.54
CA GLU A 100 1.47 -6.33 -19.65
C GLU A 100 -0.01 -6.62 -19.87
N ASP A 101 -0.43 -7.89 -19.90
CA ASP A 101 -1.85 -8.26 -20.01
C ASP A 101 -2.68 -7.71 -18.85
N ARG A 102 -2.15 -7.74 -17.62
CA ARG A 102 -2.82 -7.20 -16.43
C ARG A 102 -2.87 -5.68 -16.43
N VAL A 103 -1.80 -5.01 -16.83
CA VAL A 103 -1.73 -3.55 -16.97
C VAL A 103 -2.64 -3.08 -18.09
N ALA A 104 -2.60 -3.73 -19.25
CA ALA A 104 -3.50 -3.46 -20.38
C ALA A 104 -4.97 -3.67 -19.96
N LYS A 105 -5.28 -4.73 -19.22
CA LYS A 105 -6.64 -4.96 -18.70
C LYS A 105 -7.07 -3.90 -17.69
N ALA A 106 -6.16 -3.43 -16.84
CA ALA A 106 -6.44 -2.34 -15.89
C ALA A 106 -6.66 -1.00 -16.61
N LEU A 107 -5.83 -0.68 -17.60
CA LEU A 107 -5.96 0.52 -18.43
C LEU A 107 -7.26 0.51 -19.24
N ASN A 108 -7.61 -0.63 -19.84
CA ASN A 108 -8.89 -0.81 -20.53
C ASN A 108 -10.08 -0.66 -19.57
N ALA A 109 -10.00 -1.20 -18.35
CA ALA A 109 -11.04 -1.01 -17.33
C ALA A 109 -11.17 0.45 -16.88
N LEU A 110 -10.08 1.22 -16.97
CA LEU A 110 -10.06 2.67 -16.71
C LEU A 110 -10.50 3.50 -17.93
N GLY A 111 -10.82 2.87 -19.06
CA GLY A 111 -11.30 3.52 -20.27
C GLY A 111 -10.21 4.06 -21.19
N VAL A 112 -8.94 3.67 -20.99
CA VAL A 112 -7.84 4.02 -21.90
C VAL A 112 -7.85 3.04 -23.07
N PRO A 113 -8.15 3.47 -24.32
CA PRO A 113 -8.17 2.60 -25.48
C PRO A 113 -6.76 2.10 -25.83
N SER A 114 -6.64 0.84 -26.26
CA SER A 114 -5.35 0.29 -26.68
C SER A 114 -5.01 0.69 -28.13
N ALA A 115 -3.73 0.59 -28.51
CA ALA A 115 -3.30 0.87 -29.88
C ALA A 115 -4.03 -0.01 -30.93
N LYS A 116 -4.29 -1.28 -30.61
CA LYS A 116 -5.06 -2.19 -31.48
C LYS A 116 -6.49 -1.71 -31.71
N ASP A 117 -7.13 -1.15 -30.68
CA ASP A 117 -8.48 -0.63 -30.79
C ASP A 117 -8.53 0.58 -31.74
N ILE A 118 -7.49 1.42 -31.70
CA ILE A 118 -7.32 2.55 -32.62
C ILE A 118 -7.13 2.05 -34.05
N ASP A 119 -6.29 1.04 -34.28
CA ASP A 119 -6.05 0.49 -35.62
C ASP A 119 -7.31 -0.13 -36.24
N VAL A 120 -8.07 -0.90 -35.45
CA VAL A 120 -9.36 -1.47 -35.89
C VAL A 120 -10.34 -0.35 -36.24
N LEU A 121 -10.36 0.73 -35.46
CA LEU A 121 -11.19 1.89 -35.75
C LEU A 121 -10.76 2.59 -37.04
N MET A 122 -9.45 2.78 -37.28
CA MET A 122 -8.94 3.36 -38.53
C MET A 122 -9.33 2.53 -39.74
N ALA A 123 -9.16 1.21 -39.70
CA ALA A 123 -9.56 0.32 -40.79
C ALA A 123 -11.07 0.41 -41.08
N ARG A 124 -11.88 0.50 -40.04
CA ARG A 124 -13.33 0.66 -40.17
C ARG A 124 -13.72 2.03 -40.74
N ILE A 125 -12.99 3.09 -40.37
CA ILE A 125 -13.16 4.43 -40.94
C ILE A 125 -12.81 4.40 -42.43
N ASP A 126 -11.72 3.76 -42.84
CA ASP A 126 -11.34 3.66 -44.25
C ASP A 126 -12.37 2.92 -45.10
N GLU A 127 -12.91 1.81 -44.58
CA GLU A 127 -13.99 1.07 -45.25
C GLU A 127 -15.26 1.90 -45.37
N LEU A 128 -15.62 2.63 -44.31
CA LEU A 128 -16.78 3.51 -44.31
C LEU A 128 -16.58 4.66 -45.29
N ASN A 129 -15.38 5.23 -45.35
CA ASN A 129 -15.04 6.33 -46.25
C ASN A 129 -15.10 5.86 -47.72
N LYS A 130 -14.63 4.65 -48.03
CA LYS A 130 -14.82 4.00 -49.34
C LYS A 130 -16.29 3.81 -49.69
N SER A 131 -17.10 3.41 -48.71
CA SER A 131 -18.55 3.20 -48.89
C SER A 131 -19.28 4.53 -49.14
N VAL A 132 -18.93 5.59 -48.41
CA VAL A 132 -19.47 6.94 -48.61
C VAL A 132 -19.06 7.50 -49.96
N GLN A 133 -17.80 7.34 -50.39
CA GLN A 133 -17.37 7.76 -51.73
C GLN A 133 -18.12 7.04 -52.85
N LYS A 134 -18.40 5.73 -52.69
CA LYS A 134 -19.23 4.98 -53.65
C LYS A 134 -20.67 5.47 -53.70
N LEU A 135 -21.22 5.94 -52.57
CA LEU A 135 -22.58 6.48 -52.52
C LEU A 135 -22.65 7.94 -53.02
N SER A 136 -21.64 8.76 -52.73
CA SER A 136 -21.57 10.16 -53.18
C SER A 136 -21.25 10.28 -54.67
N SER A 137 -20.42 9.38 -55.23
CA SER A 137 -20.19 9.29 -56.68
C SER A 137 -21.42 8.82 -57.47
N LYS A 138 -22.40 8.19 -56.81
CA LYS A 138 -23.70 7.85 -57.40
C LYS A 138 -24.69 9.02 -57.41
N GLY A 139 -24.35 10.15 -56.77
CA GLY A 139 -25.17 11.36 -56.65
C GLY A 139 -24.91 12.45 -57.68
N VAL A 140 -23.87 12.33 -58.52
CA VAL A 140 -23.61 13.30 -59.61
C VAL A 140 -23.21 12.54 -60.88
N ALA A 141 -24.18 11.98 -61.58
CA ALA A 141 -23.99 11.59 -62.97
C ALA A 141 -24.30 12.82 -63.86
N PRO A 142 -23.34 13.38 -64.60
CA PRO A 142 -23.66 14.36 -65.63
C PRO A 142 -24.45 13.65 -66.71
N LYS A 143 -25.65 14.17 -67.00
CA LYS A 143 -26.55 13.68 -68.04
C LYS A 143 -25.87 13.85 -69.40
N ALA A 144 -25.26 12.78 -69.92
CA ALA A 144 -24.81 12.70 -71.29
C ALA A 144 -26.02 12.71 -72.23
N VAL A 145 -26.26 13.83 -72.90
CA VAL A 145 -27.20 13.94 -74.02
C VAL A 145 -26.49 13.44 -75.28
N ALA A 146 -26.88 12.25 -75.74
CA ALA A 146 -26.55 11.75 -77.07
C ALA A 146 -27.79 11.06 -77.67
N ALA A 147 -28.47 11.77 -78.56
CA ALA A 147 -29.36 11.26 -79.61
C ALA A 147 -29.69 12.47 -80.50
N GLY A 148 -29.52 12.49 -81.81
CA GLY A 148 -29.47 11.41 -82.78
C GLY A 148 -30.13 12.01 -84.02
N THR A 149 -29.39 12.11 -85.12
CA THR A 149 -29.82 12.63 -86.41
C THR A 149 -31.02 11.87 -86.95
N ALA A 150 -32.17 12.53 -87.11
CA ALA A 150 -33.32 12.01 -87.85
C ALA A 150 -33.69 12.97 -88.99
N LYS A 151 -33.34 12.56 -90.21
CA LYS A 151 -33.66 13.20 -91.48
C LYS A 151 -34.97 12.61 -92.02
N ARG A 152 -36.07 13.39 -92.08
CA ARG A 152 -37.07 13.24 -93.15
C ARG A 152 -38.06 14.41 -93.27
N ALA A 153 -38.04 14.96 -94.48
CA ALA A 153 -39.19 15.38 -95.29
C ALA A 153 -40.13 16.48 -94.76
N ALA A 154 -39.83 17.73 -95.13
CA ALA A 154 -40.85 18.76 -95.31
C ALA A 154 -41.16 18.92 -96.80
N LYS A 155 -42.43 18.68 -97.12
CA LYS A 155 -43.08 18.69 -98.43
C LYS A 155 -43.32 20.14 -98.90
N ARG A 156 -42.68 20.47 -100.02
CA ARG A 156 -43.08 21.34 -101.15
C ARG A 156 -44.41 22.13 -101.03
N THR A 157 -44.35 23.44 -101.35
CA THR A 157 -45.26 24.29 -102.18
C THR A 157 -45.25 25.76 -101.68
N THR A 158 -44.51 26.67 -102.31
CA THR A 158 -44.91 27.65 -103.36
C THR A 158 -45.89 28.76 -102.94
N ALA A 159 -45.32 29.98 -102.92
CA ALA A 159 -45.82 31.21 -103.55
C ALA A 159 -46.89 32.12 -102.89
N ARG A 160 -46.46 33.39 -102.70
CA ARG A 160 -47.09 34.66 -103.13
C ARG A 160 -47.98 35.46 -102.14
N LYS A 161 -47.36 36.57 -101.65
CA LYS A 161 -47.74 38.00 -101.74
C LYS A 161 -49.10 38.52 -101.18
N THR A 162 -48.99 39.45 -100.20
CA THR A 162 -49.79 40.68 -99.89
C THR A 162 -51.28 40.63 -99.56
N ALA A 163 -51.69 41.17 -98.39
CA ALA A 163 -52.28 42.51 -98.18
C ALA A 163 -53.29 42.60 -97.00
N ALA A 164 -53.24 43.74 -96.30
CA ALA A 164 -54.29 44.49 -95.59
C ALA A 164 -54.98 43.92 -94.32
N ARG A 165 -54.77 44.57 -93.17
CA ARG A 165 -55.74 45.50 -92.56
C ARG A 165 -55.03 46.44 -91.57
#